data_AF-A0A822CQA6-F1
#
_entry.id   AF-A0A822CQA6-F1
#
_cell.length_a   1.000
_cell.length_b   1.000
_cell.length_c   1.000
_cell.angle_alpha   90.00
_cell.angle_beta   90.00
_cell.angle_gamma   90.00
#
_symmetry.space_group_name_H-M   'P 1'
#
loop_
_entity.id
_entity.type
_entity.pdbx_description
1 polymer ?
#
loop_
_entity_poly.entity_id
_entity_poly.type
_entity_poly.pdbx_seq_one_letter_code
_entity_poly.pdbx_strand_id
1 'polypeptide(L)'
;MLRQGNHQSFRELCTVLEWQRKDREKLGNEHPHYRRPLLDGEPDKLRFLCTHFNIIEDAERRKQYSNMYEGYIELASFFFKSDDHWLSDLFYKKCLSVAQTYSQLDSQLVAEAYLNVGLLYERKG
;
A
#
# COMPACT_ATOMS: atom_id res chain seq x y z
N MET A 1 -6.61 15.51 -1.25
CA MET A 1 -7.53 14.43 -0.79
C MET A 1 -8.95 14.95 -0.63
N LEU A 2 -9.43 15.36 0.55
CA LEU A 2 -10.84 15.72 0.75
C LEU A 2 -11.35 16.90 -0.11
N ARG A 3 -10.53 17.96 -0.28
CA ARG A 3 -10.87 19.10 -1.16
C ARG A 3 -10.99 18.74 -2.64
N GLN A 4 -10.45 17.59 -3.04
CA GLN A 4 -10.49 17.08 -4.42
C GLN A 4 -11.57 16.00 -4.59
N GLY A 5 -12.38 15.74 -3.56
CA GLY A 5 -13.41 14.69 -3.57
C GLY A 5 -12.85 13.26 -3.44
N ASN A 6 -11.56 13.11 -3.06
CA ASN A 6 -10.90 11.82 -2.93
C ASN A 6 -11.13 11.25 -1.53
N HIS A 7 -12.36 10.78 -1.30
CA HIS A 7 -12.82 10.30 -0.01
C HIS A 7 -12.34 8.87 0.29
N GLN A 8 -12.20 8.03 -0.74
CA GLN A 8 -11.70 6.66 -0.56
C GLN A 8 -10.22 6.67 -0.20
N SER A 9 -9.41 7.46 -0.93
CA SER A 9 -7.99 7.66 -0.65
C SER A 9 -7.76 8.15 0.78
N PHE A 10 -8.59 9.10 1.24
CA PHE A 10 -8.49 9.62 2.60
C PHE A 10 -8.80 8.54 3.64
N ARG A 11 -9.88 7.77 3.42
CA ARG A 11 -10.25 6.66 4.30
C ARG A 11 -9.16 5.59 4.34
N GLU A 12 -8.56 5.27 3.20
CA GLU A 12 -7.49 4.30 3.11
C GLU A 12 -6.25 4.76 3.87
N LEU A 13 -5.84 6.02 3.71
CA LEU A 13 -4.78 6.61 4.51
C LEU A 13 -5.05 6.51 6.01
N CYS A 14 -6.23 6.92 6.47
CA CYS A 14 -6.61 6.80 7.88
C CYS A 14 -6.55 5.35 8.38
N THR A 15 -7.00 4.40 7.55
CA THR A 15 -6.98 2.97 7.89
C THR A 15 -5.54 2.47 8.10
N VAL A 16 -4.60 2.88 7.23
CA VAL A 16 -3.18 2.52 7.37
C VAL A 16 -2.57 3.10 8.64
N LEU A 17 -2.87 4.37 8.96
CA LEU A 17 -2.38 5.04 10.17
C LEU A 17 -2.92 4.38 11.45
N GLU A 18 -4.22 4.09 11.48
CA GLU A 18 -4.85 3.38 12.59
C GLU A 18 -4.30 1.97 12.76
N TRP A 19 -4.04 1.26 11.66
CA TRP A 19 -3.47 -0.08 11.70
C TRP A 19 -2.08 -0.07 12.36
N GLN A 20 -1.20 0.86 11.97
CA GLN A 20 0.13 0.97 12.56
C GLN A 20 0.07 1.24 14.07
N ARG A 21 -0.83 2.13 14.50
CA ARG A 21 -1.03 2.45 15.93
C ARG A 21 -1.52 1.23 16.71
N LYS A 22 -2.53 0.51 16.20
CA LYS A 22 -3.07 -0.71 16.82
C LYS A 22 -2.04 -1.84 16.87
N ASP A 23 -1.23 -2.00 15.82
CA ASP A 23 -0.16 -2.98 15.78
C ASP A 23 0.90 -2.69 16.84
N ARG A 24 1.31 -1.42 16.97
CA ARG A 24 2.21 -0.96 18.03
C ARG A 24 1.65 -1.21 19.43
N GLU A 25 0.38 -0.90 19.67
CA GLU A 25 -0.26 -1.13 20.96
C GLU A 25 -0.28 -2.61 21.35
N LYS A 26 -0.51 -3.50 20.37
CA LYS A 26 -0.53 -4.96 20.58
C LYS A 26 0.86 -5.53 20.89
N LEU A 27 1.89 -5.08 20.18
CA LEU A 27 3.24 -5.61 20.30
C LEU A 27 3.94 -5.17 21.60
N GLY A 28 3.50 -4.06 22.20
CA GLY A 28 4.07 -3.51 23.43
C GLY A 28 5.43 -2.85 23.21
N ASN A 29 5.95 -2.22 24.27
CA ASN A 29 7.17 -1.40 24.24
C ASN A 29 8.48 -2.17 24.08
N GLU A 30 8.47 -3.49 24.33
CA GLU A 30 9.63 -4.36 24.19
C GLU A 30 9.89 -4.80 22.74
N HIS A 31 8.89 -4.69 21.87
CA HIS A 31 9.03 -5.13 20.48
C HIS A 31 9.89 -4.14 19.66
N PRO A 32 10.82 -4.63 18.80
CA PRO A 32 11.64 -3.75 17.95
C PRO A 32 10.85 -2.76 17.09
N HIS A 33 9.63 -3.13 16.66
CA HIS A 33 8.74 -2.25 15.88
C HIS A 33 8.16 -1.07 16.69
N TYR A 34 8.17 -1.14 18.02
CA TYR A 34 7.72 -0.04 18.87
C TYR A 34 8.61 1.20 18.72
N ARG A 35 9.92 1.01 18.48
CA ARG A 35 10.90 2.09 18.33
C ARG A 35 10.90 2.77 16.96
N ARG A 36 10.21 2.22 15.96
CA ARG A 36 10.12 2.83 14.63
C ARG A 36 9.39 4.18 14.71
N PRO A 37 9.63 5.15 13.83
CA PRO A 37 8.76 6.32 13.73
C PRO A 37 7.33 5.90 13.35
N LEU A 38 6.32 6.61 13.86
CA LEU A 38 4.97 6.51 13.32
C LEU A 38 4.93 7.25 11.97
N LEU A 39 4.11 6.77 11.04
CA LEU A 39 3.88 7.44 9.76
C LEU A 39 3.44 8.89 9.95
N ASP A 40 2.68 9.19 11.00
CA ASP A 40 2.26 10.56 11.36
C ASP A 40 3.45 11.52 11.57
N GLY A 41 4.61 10.99 11.97
CA GLY A 41 5.84 11.74 12.16
C GLY A 41 6.77 11.77 10.94
N GLU A 42 6.38 11.13 9.83
CA GLU A 42 7.19 11.00 8.61
C GLU A 42 6.51 11.71 7.42
N PRO A 43 6.59 13.05 7.35
CA PRO A 43 5.80 13.86 6.41
C PRO A 43 6.08 13.54 4.95
N ASP A 44 7.32 13.13 4.61
CA ASP A 44 7.66 12.76 3.23
C ASP A 44 6.99 11.45 2.80
N LYS A 45 6.93 10.44 3.69
CA LYS A 45 6.23 9.18 3.43
C LYS A 45 4.72 9.40 3.35
N LEU A 46 4.16 10.25 4.22
CA LEU A 46 2.76 10.66 4.14
C LEU A 46 2.45 11.37 2.83
N ARG A 47 3.31 12.29 2.40
CA ARG A 47 3.13 13.00 1.12
C ARG A 47 3.15 12.01 -0.04
N PHE A 48 4.07 11.05 -0.02
CA PHE A 48 4.15 9.99 -1.04
C PHE A 48 2.87 9.13 -1.08
N LEU A 49 2.37 8.68 0.07
CA LEU A 49 1.10 7.97 0.20
C LEU A 49 -0.08 8.78 -0.34
N CYS A 50 -0.22 10.03 0.11
CA CYS A 50 -1.29 10.92 -0.31
C CYS A 50 -1.32 11.09 -1.83
N THR A 51 -0.16 11.30 -2.45
CA THR A 51 -0.04 11.48 -3.89
C THR A 51 -0.51 10.24 -4.64
N HIS A 52 0.01 9.05 -4.29
CA HIS A 52 -0.31 7.83 -5.02
C HIS A 52 -1.74 7.36 -4.75
N PHE A 53 -2.28 7.51 -3.55
CA PHE A 53 -3.69 7.19 -3.32
C PHE A 53 -4.61 8.05 -4.18
N ASN A 54 -4.33 9.36 -4.33
CA ASN A 54 -5.13 10.19 -5.24
C ASN A 54 -5.03 9.70 -6.70
N ILE A 55 -3.83 9.31 -7.17
CA ILE A 55 -3.62 8.75 -8.52
C ILE A 55 -4.40 7.45 -8.68
N ILE A 56 -4.36 6.57 -7.68
CA ILE A 56 -5.05 5.28 -7.66
C ILE A 56 -6.58 5.49 -7.71
N GLU A 57 -7.14 6.35 -6.86
CA GLU A 57 -8.58 6.64 -6.86
C GLU A 57 -9.01 7.31 -8.18
N ASP A 58 -8.19 8.20 -8.75
CA ASP A 58 -8.45 8.79 -10.07
C ASP A 58 -8.46 7.72 -11.17
N ALA A 59 -7.50 6.80 -11.15
CA ALA A 59 -7.41 5.70 -12.10
C ALA A 59 -8.62 4.75 -11.97
N GLU A 60 -9.02 4.41 -10.74
CA GLU A 60 -10.21 3.60 -10.47
C GLU A 60 -11.48 4.27 -11.01
N ARG A 61 -11.68 5.57 -10.73
CA ARG A 61 -12.83 6.34 -11.25
C ARG A 61 -12.89 6.36 -12.78
N ARG A 62 -11.73 6.36 -13.44
CA ARG A 62 -11.60 6.32 -14.91
C ARG A 62 -11.58 4.90 -15.49
N LYS A 63 -11.69 3.86 -14.65
CA LYS A 63 -11.58 2.45 -15.02
C LYS A 63 -10.24 2.10 -15.69
N GLN A 64 -9.18 2.82 -15.34
CA GLN A 64 -7.81 2.61 -15.81
C GLN A 64 -7.09 1.66 -14.85
N TYR A 65 -7.49 0.39 -14.84
CA TYR A 65 -7.03 -0.57 -13.83
C TYR A 65 -5.53 -0.88 -13.89
N SER A 66 -4.90 -0.79 -15.07
CA SER A 66 -3.44 -0.89 -15.19
C SER A 66 -2.73 0.23 -14.43
N ASN A 67 -3.20 1.48 -14.57
CA ASN A 67 -2.64 2.62 -13.85
C ASN A 67 -2.88 2.51 -12.33
N MET A 68 -4.04 1.97 -11.93
CA MET A 68 -4.33 1.66 -10.53
C MET A 68 -3.34 0.62 -9.98
N TYR A 69 -3.08 -0.44 -10.74
CA TYR A 69 -2.12 -1.48 -10.38
C TYR A 69 -0.69 -0.91 -10.27
N GLU A 70 -0.26 -0.13 -11.25
CA GLU A 70 1.04 0.54 -11.27
C GLU A 70 1.22 1.45 -10.05
N GLY A 71 0.22 2.25 -9.68
CA GLY A 71 0.28 3.09 -8.48
C GLY A 71 0.51 2.29 -7.19
N TYR A 72 -0.09 1.11 -7.06
CA TYR A 72 0.18 0.22 -5.92
C TYR A 72 1.58 -0.41 -5.99
N ILE A 73 2.08 -0.74 -7.19
CA ILE A 73 3.46 -1.26 -7.37
C ILE A 73 4.50 -0.21 -6.99
N GLU A 74 4.28 1.06 -7.35
CA GLU A 74 5.15 2.17 -6.98
C GLU A 74 5.20 2.35 -5.46
N LEU A 75 4.04 2.30 -4.79
CA LEU A 75 3.96 2.29 -3.34
C LEU A 75 4.71 1.10 -2.72
N ALA A 76 4.44 -0.11 -3.21
CA ALA A 76 5.07 -1.33 -2.69
C ALA A 76 6.61 -1.27 -2.81
N SER A 77 7.10 -0.81 -3.96
CA SER A 77 8.53 -0.68 -4.26
C SER A 77 9.20 0.43 -3.44
N PHE A 78 8.53 1.56 -3.25
CA PHE A 78 9.04 2.66 -2.44
C PHE A 78 9.25 2.23 -0.98
N PHE A 79 8.24 1.58 -0.39
CA PHE A 79 8.32 1.13 0.99
C PHE A 79 9.24 -0.09 1.16
N PHE A 80 9.40 -0.92 0.12
CA PHE A 80 10.41 -1.98 0.13
C PHE A 80 11.82 -1.38 0.28
N LYS A 81 12.14 -0.36 -0.54
CA LYS A 81 13.44 0.32 -0.51
C LYS A 81 13.67 1.14 0.76
N SER A 82 12.59 1.53 1.45
CA SER A 82 12.64 2.31 2.69
C SER A 82 12.69 1.45 3.96
N ASP A 83 12.85 0.12 3.83
CA ASP A 83 12.82 -0.85 4.94
C ASP A 83 11.47 -0.91 5.71
N ASP A 84 10.42 -0.36 5.11
CA ASP A 84 9.04 -0.42 5.60
C ASP A 84 8.33 -1.64 5.00
N HIS A 85 8.88 -2.83 5.22
CA HIS A 85 8.39 -4.06 4.63
C HIS A 85 6.91 -4.33 4.91
N TRP A 86 6.37 -3.90 6.05
CA TRP A 86 4.96 -4.04 6.37
C TRP A 86 4.03 -3.27 5.42
N LEU A 87 4.44 -2.07 4.98
CA LEU A 87 3.71 -1.28 3.98
C LEU A 87 3.90 -1.88 2.60
N SER A 88 5.14 -2.26 2.27
CA SER A 88 5.44 -2.93 1.01
C SER A 88 4.55 -4.16 0.82
N ASP A 89 4.45 -4.99 1.86
CA ASP A 89 3.63 -6.19 1.89
C ASP A 89 2.14 -5.90 1.75
N LEU A 90 1.66 -4.85 2.43
CA LEU A 90 0.28 -4.39 2.29
C LEU A 90 -0.03 -4.04 0.83
N PHE A 91 0.86 -3.29 0.17
CA PHE A 91 0.63 -2.85 -1.20
C PHE A 91 0.81 -3.95 -2.24
N TYR A 92 1.74 -4.90 -2.06
CA TYR A 92 1.78 -6.10 -2.92
C TYR A 92 0.51 -6.94 -2.81
N LYS A 93 -0.08 -7.07 -1.61
CA LYS A 93 -1.39 -7.72 -1.44
C LYS A 93 -2.51 -6.93 -2.12
N LYS A 94 -2.45 -5.60 -2.12
CA LYS A 94 -3.39 -4.75 -2.87
C LYS A 94 -3.26 -4.94 -4.38
N CYS A 95 -2.04 -5.01 -4.92
CA CYS A 95 -1.79 -5.37 -6.32
C CYS A 95 -2.47 -6.69 -6.69
N LEU A 96 -2.29 -7.72 -5.86
CA LEU A 96 -2.96 -9.02 -6.08
C LEU A 96 -4.48 -8.91 -6.02
N SER A 97 -5.03 -8.16 -5.06
CA SER A 97 -6.47 -7.91 -4.97
C SER A 97 -7.00 -7.23 -6.24
N VAL A 98 -6.27 -6.25 -6.80
CA VAL A 98 -6.64 -5.57 -8.04
C VAL A 98 -6.60 -6.54 -9.22
N ALA A 99 -5.52 -7.32 -9.36
CA ALA A 99 -5.37 -8.35 -10.38
C ALA A 99 -6.47 -9.42 -10.36
N GLN A 100 -6.93 -9.82 -9.17
CA GLN A 100 -8.02 -10.77 -9.00
C GLN A 100 -9.40 -10.17 -9.26
N THR A 101 -9.57 -8.87 -9.00
CA THR A 101 -10.87 -8.18 -9.13
C THR A 101 -11.18 -7.81 -10.57
N TYR A 102 -10.18 -7.35 -11.33
CA TYR A 102 -10.38 -6.80 -12.67
C TYR A 102 -9.80 -7.74 -13.74
N SER A 103 -10.67 -8.51 -14.38
CA SER A 103 -10.30 -9.46 -15.44
C SER A 103 -9.76 -8.81 -16.72
N GLN A 104 -9.83 -7.48 -16.83
CA GLN A 104 -9.30 -6.71 -17.96
C GLN A 104 -7.79 -6.43 -17.84
N LEU A 105 -7.17 -6.78 -16.72
CA LEU A 105 -5.74 -6.60 -16.54
C LEU A 105 -4.94 -7.56 -17.42
N ASP A 106 -3.78 -7.09 -17.86
CA ASP A 106 -2.84 -7.89 -18.63
C ASP A 106 -2.43 -9.14 -17.83
N SER A 107 -2.40 -10.30 -18.49
CA SER A 107 -2.03 -11.57 -17.86
C SER A 107 -0.61 -11.54 -17.28
N GLN A 108 0.28 -10.72 -17.84
CA GLN A 108 1.61 -10.46 -17.29
C GLN A 108 1.52 -9.78 -15.91
N LEU A 109 0.68 -8.75 -15.75
CA LEU A 109 0.50 -8.07 -14.47
C LEU A 109 -0.11 -9.00 -13.42
N VAL A 110 -1.04 -9.86 -13.83
CA VAL A 110 -1.62 -10.87 -12.94
C VAL A 110 -0.55 -11.83 -12.44
N ALA A 111 0.28 -12.37 -13.35
CA ALA A 111 1.38 -13.27 -13.00
C ALA A 111 2.39 -12.60 -12.05
N GLU A 112 2.74 -11.34 -12.33
CA GLU A 112 3.63 -10.56 -11.48
C GLU A 112 3.05 -10.34 -10.07
N ALA A 113 1.74 -10.09 -9.96
CA ALA A 113 1.08 -9.92 -8.67
C ALA A 113 1.19 -11.18 -7.80
N TYR A 114 0.99 -12.36 -8.41
CA TYR A 114 1.17 -13.65 -7.73
C TYR A 114 2.63 -13.88 -7.34
N LEU A 115 3.58 -13.58 -8.23
CA LEU A 115 5.01 -13.69 -7.94
C LEU A 115 5.41 -12.82 -6.75
N ASN A 116 5.01 -11.55 -6.75
CA ASN A 116 5.34 -10.60 -5.68
C ASN A 116 4.81 -11.06 -4.31
N VAL A 117 3.59 -11.62 -4.27
CA VAL A 117 3.03 -12.19 -3.04
C VAL A 117 3.71 -13.51 -2.66
N GLY A 118 4.12 -14.33 -3.63
CA GLY A 118 4.93 -15.53 -3.38
C GLY A 118 6.27 -15.19 -2.70
N LEU A 119 7.00 -14.22 -3.28
CA LEU A 119 8.27 -13.72 -2.71
C LEU A 119 8.08 -13.09 -1.33
N LEU A 120 6.96 -12.40 -1.11
CA LEU A 120 6.59 -11.89 0.21
C LEU A 120 6.48 -13.02 1.25
N TYR A 121 5.80 -14.12 0.92
CA TYR A 121 5.67 -15.25 1.83
C TYR A 121 6.99 -15.97 2.05
N GLU A 122 7.79 -16.16 1.00
CA GLU A 122 9.14 -16.74 1.11
C GLU A 122 10.03 -15.95 2.08
N ARG A 123 9.99 -14.61 2.05
CA ARG A 123 10.72 -13.76 3.01
C ARG A 123 10.26 -13.91 4.46
N LYS A 124 9.03 -14.37 4.70
CA LYS A 124 8.44 -14.50 6.04
C LYS A 124 8.68 -15.87 6.68
N GLY A 125 9.06 -16.88 5.89
CA GLY A 125 9.24 -18.26 6.34
C GLY A 125 7.95 -19.04 6.30
#